data_AF-A0A3B8SXH6-F1
#
_entry.id   AF-A0A3B8SXH6-F1
#
_cell.length_a   1.000
_cell.length_b   1.000
_cell.length_c   1.000
_cell.angle_alpha   90.00
_cell.angle_beta   90.00
_cell.angle_gamma   90.00
#
_symmetry.space_group_name_H-M   'P 1'
#
loop_
_entity.id
_entity.type
_entity.pdbx_description
1 polymer ?
#
loop_
_entity_poly.entity_id
_entity_poly.type
_entity_poly.pdbx_seq_one_letter_code
_entity_poly.pdbx_strand_id
1 'polypeptide(L)'
;MRPAWSIIVFTSLSGIGLGMLCWFGLGFVTMTQPIDLLIFSGLALAAVIGGLCSSLFHLGHPERAFRALSQWRSSWLSREGVFAVVTIGVACLYVIFWLTEGQRSAALG
;
A
#
# COMPACT_ATOMS: atom_id res chain seq x y z
N MET A 1 8.71 24.21 -14.28
CA MET A 1 7.62 23.48 -13.59
C MET A 1 7.92 23.50 -12.09
N ARG A 2 6.96 23.86 -11.23
CA ARG A 2 7.09 23.72 -9.77
C ARG A 2 6.37 22.44 -9.36
N PRO A 3 7.06 21.42 -8.81
CA PRO A 3 6.39 20.17 -8.46
C PRO A 3 5.35 20.43 -7.37
N ALA A 4 4.17 19.84 -7.52
CA ALA A 4 3.17 19.88 -6.46
C ALA A 4 3.70 19.10 -5.24
N TRP A 5 3.68 19.73 -4.07
CA TRP A 5 4.14 19.11 -2.82
C TRP A 5 3.43 17.78 -2.53
N SER A 6 2.15 17.68 -2.86
CA SER A 6 1.37 16.45 -2.72
C SER A 6 1.92 15.29 -3.55
N ILE A 7 2.52 15.54 -4.71
CA ILE A 7 3.12 14.48 -5.53
C ILE A 7 4.42 13.98 -4.90
N ILE A 8 5.23 14.87 -4.30
CA ILE A 8 6.47 14.49 -3.59
C ILE A 8 6.13 13.64 -2.36
N VAL A 9 5.10 14.03 -1.61
CA VAL A 9 4.61 13.28 -0.44
C VAL A 9 4.03 11.94 -0.89
N PHE A 10 3.22 11.92 -1.95
CA PHE A 10 2.68 10.70 -2.54
C PHE A 10 3.80 9.71 -2.86
N THR A 11 4.77 10.09 -3.71
CA THR A 11 5.80 9.16 -4.19
C THR A 11 6.71 8.67 -3.06
N SER A 12 7.06 9.55 -2.11
CA SER A 12 7.89 9.18 -0.95
C SER A 12 7.17 8.17 -0.04
N LEU A 13 5.94 8.47 0.36
CA LEU A 13 5.19 7.62 1.28
C LEU A 13 4.72 6.31 0.63
N SER A 14 4.23 6.36 -0.61
CA SER A 14 3.85 5.15 -1.34
C SER A 14 5.07 4.26 -1.61
N GLY A 15 6.22 4.86 -1.94
CA GLY A 15 7.47 4.13 -2.16
C GLY A 15 7.95 3.39 -0.91
N ILE A 16 8.00 4.08 0.24
CA ILE A 16 8.38 3.46 1.50
C ILE A 16 7.37 2.38 1.90
N GLY A 17 6.07 2.67 1.86
CA GLY A 17 5.05 1.72 2.28
C GLY A 17 5.00 0.46 1.41
N LEU A 18 5.07 0.59 0.08
CA LEU A 18 5.08 -0.56 -0.85
C LEU A 18 6.40 -1.34 -0.72
N GLY A 19 7.52 -0.65 -0.50
CA GLY A 19 8.80 -1.29 -0.18
C GLY A 19 8.71 -2.11 1.10
N MET A 20 8.17 -1.55 2.18
CA MET A 20 7.97 -2.27 3.43
C MET A 20 7.07 -3.51 3.25
N LEU A 21 5.95 -3.38 2.54
CA LEU A 21 5.06 -4.50 2.24
C LEU A 21 5.74 -5.59 1.39
N CYS A 22 6.61 -5.20 0.46
CA CYS A 22 7.39 -6.14 -0.35
C CYS A 22 8.33 -6.99 0.52
N TRP A 23 9.12 -6.36 1.40
CA TRP A 23 10.02 -7.09 2.30
C TRP A 23 9.26 -7.96 3.30
N PHE A 24 8.12 -7.46 3.78
CA PHE A 24 7.22 -8.20 4.65
C PHE A 24 6.67 -9.46 3.97
N GLY A 25 6.16 -9.35 2.75
CA GLY A 25 5.63 -10.48 1.99
C GLY A 25 6.72 -11.50 1.60
N LEU A 26 7.94 -11.03 1.29
CA LEU A 26 9.08 -11.92 1.03
C LEU A 26 9.62 -12.60 2.28
N GLY A 27 9.25 -12.14 3.47
CA GLY A 27 9.71 -12.74 4.71
C GLY A 27 11.08 -12.30 5.19
N PHE A 28 11.58 -11.18 4.68
CA PHE A 28 12.87 -10.62 5.09
C PHE A 28 12.79 -9.81 6.38
N VAL A 29 11.61 -9.76 7.00
CA VAL A 29 11.38 -9.10 8.29
C VAL A 29 10.96 -10.14 9.30
N THR A 30 11.77 -10.32 10.34
CA THR A 30 11.49 -11.25 11.43
C THR A 30 10.54 -10.61 12.44
N MET A 31 9.40 -11.25 12.68
CA MET A 31 8.44 -10.84 13.71
C MET A 31 8.50 -11.85 14.84
N THR A 32 8.74 -11.39 16.07
CA THR A 32 8.87 -12.29 17.23
C THR A 32 7.58 -12.31 18.04
N GLN A 33 6.90 -11.18 18.10
CA GLN A 33 5.66 -11.01 18.85
C GLN A 33 4.53 -10.54 17.91
N PRO A 34 3.25 -10.87 18.22
CA PRO A 34 2.10 -10.38 17.45
C PRO A 34 2.03 -8.86 17.34
N ILE A 35 2.57 -8.14 18.32
CA ILE A 35 2.63 -6.67 18.29
C ILE A 35 3.58 -6.15 17.22
N ASP A 36 4.68 -6.86 16.93
CA ASP A 36 5.63 -6.47 15.88
C ASP A 36 4.95 -6.49 14.51
N LEU A 37 4.15 -7.54 14.27
CA LEU A 37 3.34 -7.70 13.06
C LEU A 37 2.41 -6.50 12.89
N LEU A 38 1.64 -6.16 13.93
CA LEU A 38 0.70 -5.04 13.90
C LEU A 38 1.38 -3.68 13.66
N ILE A 39 2.50 -3.42 14.34
CA ILE A 39 3.24 -2.16 14.20
C ILE A 39 3.82 -2.06 12.80
N PHE A 40 4.51 -3.11 12.32
CA PHE A 40 5.18 -3.08 11.02
C PHE A 40 4.17 -2.99 9.88
N SER A 41 3.15 -3.86 9.86
CA SER A 41 2.13 -3.83 8.82
C SER A 41 1.29 -2.56 8.89
N GLY A 42 0.97 -2.09 10.10
CA GLY A 42 0.24 -0.84 10.31
C GLY A 42 0.99 0.36 9.77
N LEU A 43 2.29 0.47 10.03
CA LEU A 43 3.15 1.54 9.50
C LEU A 43 3.26 1.47 7.98
N ALA A 44 3.46 0.28 7.41
CA ALA A 44 3.54 0.08 5.97
C ALA A 44 2.23 0.48 5.27
N LEU A 45 1.09 0.00 5.78
CA LEU A 45 -0.24 0.32 5.26
C LEU A 45 -0.56 1.81 5.40
N ALA A 46 -0.26 2.41 6.56
CA ALA A 46 -0.45 3.84 6.78
C ALA A 46 0.38 4.69 5.81
N ALA A 47 1.63 4.29 5.51
CA ALA A 47 2.47 4.96 4.54
C ALA A 47 1.90 4.87 3.12
N VAL A 48 1.50 3.68 2.64
CA VAL A 48 0.92 3.54 1.29
C VAL A 48 -0.40 4.30 1.17
N ILE A 49 -1.31 4.12 2.13
CA ILE A 49 -2.63 4.76 2.13
C ILE A 49 -2.47 6.28 2.24
N GLY A 50 -1.61 6.76 3.15
CA GLY A 50 -1.31 8.18 3.31
C GLY A 50 -0.72 8.79 2.03
N GLY A 51 0.18 8.07 1.36
CA GLY A 51 0.70 8.45 0.05
C GLY A 51 -0.42 8.57 -1.00
N LEU A 52 -1.24 7.54 -1.18
CA LEU A 52 -2.36 7.53 -2.12
C LEU A 52 -3.38 8.64 -1.82
N CYS A 53 -3.71 8.87 -0.55
CA CYS A 53 -4.58 9.97 -0.16
C CYS A 53 -3.96 11.33 -0.50
N SER A 54 -2.63 11.48 -0.38
CA SER A 54 -1.94 12.71 -0.77
C SER A 54 -2.11 13.03 -2.26
N SER A 55 -2.16 12.00 -3.11
CA SER A 55 -2.40 12.16 -4.55
C SER A 55 -3.80 12.73 -4.86
N LEU A 56 -4.74 12.73 -3.92
CA LEU A 56 -6.06 13.33 -4.16
C LEU A 56 -6.03 14.86 -4.08
N PHE A 57 -5.09 15.44 -3.34
CA PHE A 57 -5.02 16.89 -3.13
C PHE A 57 -4.55 17.69 -4.36
N HIS A 58 -4.02 17.03 -5.39
CA HIS A 58 -3.71 17.69 -6.67
C HIS A 58 -4.82 17.55 -7.72
N LEU A 59 -5.89 16.80 -7.41
CA LEU A 59 -7.03 16.64 -8.32
C LEU A 59 -7.94 17.87 -8.23
N GLY A 60 -8.38 18.39 -9.37
CA GLY A 60 -9.41 19.44 -9.40
C GLY A 60 -10.79 18.95 -8.98
N HIS A 61 -11.07 17.64 -9.13
CA HIS A 61 -12.35 17.00 -8.83
C HIS A 61 -12.11 15.68 -8.07
N PRO A 62 -11.74 15.72 -6.77
CA PRO A 62 -11.37 14.54 -6.00
C PRO A 62 -12.51 13.52 -5.88
N GLU A 63 -13.77 13.96 -5.95
CA GLU A 63 -14.95 13.09 -5.93
C GLU A 63 -14.99 12.13 -7.13
N ARG A 64 -14.25 12.41 -8.20
CA ARG A 64 -14.16 11.57 -9.40
C ARG A 64 -12.89 10.72 -9.45
N ALA A 65 -12.11 10.68 -8.37
CA ALA A 65 -10.84 9.95 -8.33
C ALA A 65 -10.99 8.46 -8.72
N PHE A 66 -12.11 7.83 -8.36
CA PHE A 66 -12.40 6.45 -8.73
C PHE A 66 -12.42 6.22 -10.25
N ARG A 67 -12.76 7.24 -11.05
CA ARG A 67 -12.75 7.14 -12.52
C ARG A 67 -11.33 6.92 -13.05
N ALA A 68 -10.31 7.40 -12.35
CA ALA A 68 -8.91 7.18 -12.72
C ALA A 68 -8.52 5.69 -12.69
N LEU A 69 -9.24 4.87 -11.92
CA LEU A 69 -9.03 3.41 -11.86
C LEU A 69 -9.74 2.63 -12.98
N SER A 70 -10.67 3.27 -13.70
CA SER A 70 -11.48 2.57 -14.72
C SER A 70 -10.71 2.22 -16.00
N GLN A 71 -9.68 3.01 -16.34
CA GLN A 71 -8.93 2.90 -17.60
C GLN A 71 -7.69 1.99 -17.49
N TRP A 72 -7.75 0.95 -16.65
CA TRP A 72 -6.60 0.07 -16.35
C TRP A 72 -6.01 -0.64 -17.59
N ARG A 73 -6.80 -0.84 -18.65
CA ARG A 73 -6.31 -1.46 -19.90
C ARG A 73 -5.42 -0.53 -20.72
N SER A 74 -5.69 0.78 -20.72
CA SER A 74 -5.03 1.75 -21.61
C SER A 74 -4.10 2.72 -20.88
N SER A 75 -4.35 2.98 -19.59
CA SER A 75 -3.60 3.95 -18.79
C SER A 75 -2.63 3.26 -17.84
N TRP A 76 -1.34 3.61 -17.97
CA TRP A 76 -0.29 3.17 -17.06
C TRP A 76 -0.57 3.60 -15.61
N LEU A 77 -0.91 4.87 -15.41
CA LEU A 77 -1.27 5.42 -14.09
C LEU A 77 -2.44 4.66 -13.45
N SER A 78 -3.43 4.28 -14.27
CA SER A 78 -4.58 3.51 -13.79
C SER A 78 -4.17 2.13 -13.29
N ARG A 79 -3.23 1.46 -13.98
CA ARG A 79 -2.68 0.17 -13.53
C ARG A 79 -1.96 0.31 -12.21
N GLU A 80 -1.09 1.31 -12.06
CA GLU A 80 -0.38 1.56 -10.79
C GLU A 80 -1.37 1.73 -9.63
N GLY A 81 -2.42 2.54 -9.82
CA GLY A 81 -3.46 2.72 -8.81
C GLY A 81 -4.22 1.43 -8.48
N VAL A 82 -4.61 0.65 -9.50
CA VAL A 82 -5.30 -0.64 -9.30
C VAL A 82 -4.41 -1.64 -8.56
N PHE A 83 -3.15 -1.80 -8.97
CA PHE A 83 -2.21 -2.71 -8.32
C PHE A 83 -1.87 -2.28 -6.90
N ALA A 84 -1.78 -0.97 -6.61
CA ALA A 84 -1.62 -0.48 -5.25
C ALA A 84 -2.81 -0.87 -4.35
N VAL A 85 -4.04 -0.70 -4.83
CA VAL A 85 -5.26 -1.10 -4.09
C VAL A 85 -5.31 -2.62 -3.87
N VAL A 86 -5.00 -3.41 -4.89
CA VAL A 86 -4.93 -4.87 -4.76
C VAL A 86 -3.86 -5.29 -3.75
N THR A 87 -2.69 -4.65 -3.79
CA THR A 87 -1.57 -4.93 -2.86
C THR A 87 -1.98 -4.63 -1.42
N ILE A 88 -2.64 -3.51 -1.16
CA ILE A 88 -3.19 -3.17 0.16
C ILE A 88 -4.19 -4.25 0.61
N GLY A 89 -5.12 -4.64 -0.26
CA GLY A 89 -6.12 -5.66 0.05
C GLY A 89 -5.50 -7.01 0.41
N VAL A 90 -4.54 -7.48 -0.39
CA VAL A 90 -3.80 -8.72 -0.14
C VAL A 90 -2.99 -8.65 1.15
N ALA A 91 -2.32 -7.52 1.41
CA ALA A 91 -1.56 -7.31 2.63
C ALA A 91 -2.45 -7.35 3.88
N CYS A 92 -3.61 -6.70 3.86
CA CYS A 92 -4.58 -6.75 4.95
C CYS A 92 -5.06 -8.18 5.22
N LEU A 93 -5.43 -8.93 4.16
CA LEU A 93 -5.84 -10.32 4.29
C LEU A 93 -4.72 -11.19 4.88
N TYR A 94 -3.49 -11.02 4.41
CA TYR A 94 -2.33 -11.76 4.89
C TYR A 94 -2.06 -11.51 6.38
N VAL A 95 -2.13 -10.25 6.83
CA VAL A 95 -1.99 -9.90 8.25
C VAL A 95 -3.10 -10.53 9.10
N ILE A 96 -4.35 -10.50 8.62
CA ILE A 96 -5.47 -11.15 9.30
C ILE A 96 -5.23 -12.65 9.43
N PHE A 97 -4.84 -13.33 8.36
CA PHE A 97 -4.55 -14.77 8.39
C PHE A 97 -3.43 -15.09 9.39
N TRP A 98 -2.32 -14.35 9.34
CA TRP A 98 -1.21 -14.55 10.28
C TRP A 98 -1.67 -14.35 11.73
N LEU A 99 -2.41 -13.29 12.04
CA LEU A 99 -2.94 -13.06 13.40
C LEU A 99 -3.86 -14.20 13.86
N THR A 100 -4.66 -14.79 12.97
CA THR A 100 -5.54 -15.92 13.31
C THR A 100 -4.81 -17.25 13.49
N GLU A 101 -3.78 -17.51 12.67
CA GLU A 101 -2.99 -18.75 12.76
C GLU A 101 -1.95 -18.70 13.89
N GLY A 102 -1.59 -17.49 14.36
CA GLY A 102 -0.57 -17.28 15.39
C GLY A 102 0.87 -17.51 14.90
N GLN A 103 1.03 -17.89 13.65
CA GLN A 103 2.31 -18.15 13.00
C GLN A 103 2.25 -17.74 11.53
N ARG A 104 3.43 -17.59 10.93
CA ARG A 104 3.55 -17.32 9.51
C ARG A 104 3.11 -18.55 8.72
N SER A 105 2.19 -18.38 7.77
CA SER A 105 1.67 -19.49 6.99
C SER A 105 2.71 -19.99 5.97
N ALA A 106 3.17 -21.23 6.11
CA ALA A 106 4.14 -21.81 5.18
C ALA A 106 3.65 -21.86 3.72
N ALA A 107 2.33 -21.83 3.49
CA ALA A 107 1.73 -21.79 2.16
C ALA A 107 1.82 -20.40 1.51
N LEU A 108 1.87 -19.33 2.32
CA LEU A 108 2.00 -17.95 1.89
C LEU A 108 3.45 -17.45 1.99
N GLY A 109 4.36 -18.35 2.38
CA GLY A 109 5.75 -18.10 2.75
C GLY A 109 5.87 -17.81 4.22
#